data_AF-A0A6B2H603-F1
#
_entry.id   AF-A0A6B2H603-F1
#
_cell.length_a   1.000
_cell.length_b   1.000
_cell.length_c   1.000
_cell.angle_alpha   90.00
_cell.angle_beta   90.00
_cell.angle_gamma   90.00
#
_symmetry.space_group_name_H-M   'P 1'
#
loop_
_entity.id
_entity.type
_entity.pdbx_description
1 polymer ?
#
loop_
_entity_poly.entity_id
_entity_poly.type
_entity_poly.pdbx_seq_one_letter_code
_entity_poly.pdbx_strand_id
1 'polypeptide(L)'
;MNRLLLAATFLFLSLTAHSQTIVLTGNVLHGKEPVPYVNIGIKKKGIGTAATIYGTFTLQLQQSSLTDTLTFSAVGFNELAVPVKTIVDGKLSEFALTEKTTSLREVVVKSKTAKIKKFGTTIRHPFIYGTSQAQNANDISEMAKLIKLNDKPSDILSVTL
;
A
#
# COMPACT_ATOMS: atom_id res chain seq x y z
N MET A 1 25.73 -9.46 -66.58
CA MET A 1 24.96 -8.58 -65.67
C MET A 1 23.82 -9.31 -64.94
N ASN A 2 23.11 -10.23 -65.60
CA ASN A 2 21.90 -10.86 -65.03
C ASN A 2 22.13 -11.84 -63.86
N ARG A 3 23.30 -12.48 -63.74
CA ARG A 3 23.59 -13.42 -62.63
C ARG A 3 23.81 -12.75 -61.28
N LEU A 4 24.45 -11.58 -61.28
CA LEU A 4 24.63 -10.75 -60.08
C LEU A 4 23.29 -10.15 -59.61
N LEU A 5 22.43 -9.78 -60.56
CA LEU A 5 21.08 -9.29 -60.29
C LEU A 5 20.21 -10.39 -59.65
N LEU A 6 20.29 -11.63 -60.14
CA LEU A 6 19.55 -12.76 -59.55
C LEU A 6 20.04 -13.10 -58.13
N ALA A 7 21.36 -13.08 -57.90
CA ALA A 7 21.94 -13.31 -56.57
C ALA A 7 21.58 -12.21 -55.57
N ALA A 8 21.56 -10.95 -56.01
CA ALA A 8 21.10 -9.82 -55.19
C ALA A 8 19.62 -9.97 -54.83
N THR A 9 18.78 -10.41 -55.77
CA THR A 9 17.34 -10.62 -55.54
C THR A 9 17.08 -11.75 -54.53
N PHE A 10 17.90 -12.82 -54.54
CA PHE A 10 17.84 -13.91 -53.56
C PHE A 10 18.29 -13.47 -52.16
N LEU A 11 19.27 -12.56 -52.07
CA LEU A 11 19.74 -11.97 -50.82
C LEU A 11 18.71 -11.04 -50.16
N PHE A 12 17.82 -10.41 -50.94
CA PHE A 12 16.72 -9.60 -50.40
C PHE A 12 15.53 -10.44 -49.90
N LEU A 13 15.36 -11.68 -50.38
CA LEU A 13 14.29 -12.58 -49.91
C LEU A 13 14.55 -13.17 -48.52
N SER A 14 15.81 -13.27 -48.09
CA SER A 14 16.19 -13.79 -46.76
C SER A 14 16.02 -12.76 -45.64
N LEU A 15 15.69 -11.51 -45.95
CA LEU A 15 15.40 -10.44 -44.98
C LEU A 15 13.94 -10.42 -44.50
N THR A 16 13.17 -11.48 -44.75
CA THR A 16 11.82 -11.60 -44.19
C THR A 16 11.89 -11.71 -42.67
N ALA A 17 11.67 -10.59 -42.00
CA ALA A 17 11.66 -10.45 -40.56
C ALA A 17 10.64 -11.40 -39.91
N HIS A 18 11.12 -12.27 -39.03
CA HIS A 18 10.28 -13.20 -38.28
C HIS A 18 9.63 -12.48 -37.08
N SER A 19 8.60 -11.68 -37.32
CA SER A 19 7.76 -11.14 -36.24
C SER A 19 6.52 -12.02 -36.04
N GLN A 20 6.73 -13.25 -35.58
CA GLN A 20 5.63 -14.14 -35.22
C GLN A 20 4.97 -13.64 -33.93
N THR A 21 3.65 -13.42 -34.00
CA THR A 21 2.85 -12.98 -32.86
C THR A 21 2.16 -14.21 -32.26
N ILE A 22 2.38 -14.43 -30.97
CA ILE A 22 1.75 -15.48 -30.18
C ILE A 22 0.50 -14.88 -29.53
N VAL A 23 -0.66 -15.47 -29.78
CA VAL A 23 -1.91 -15.07 -29.13
C VAL A 23 -2.19 -16.05 -27.99
N LEU A 24 -2.07 -15.57 -26.76
CA LEU A 24 -2.48 -16.32 -25.57
C LEU A 24 -3.93 -15.99 -25.25
N THR A 25 -4.70 -17.03 -24.97
CA THR A 25 -6.07 -16.92 -24.46
C THR A 25 -6.22 -17.86 -23.28
N GLY A 26 -7.04 -17.49 -22.32
CA GLY A 26 -7.30 -18.34 -21.17
C GLY A 26 -8.34 -17.76 -20.22
N ASN A 27 -8.59 -18.50 -19.16
CA ASN A 27 -9.53 -18.17 -18.11
C ASN A 27 -8.83 -18.21 -16.74
N VAL A 28 -9.11 -17.22 -15.90
CA VAL A 28 -8.56 -17.11 -14.55
C VAL A 28 -9.64 -17.47 -13.55
N LEU A 29 -9.35 -18.45 -12.68
CA LEU A 29 -10.33 -19.08 -11.80
C LEU A 29 -9.87 -19.08 -10.35
N HIS A 30 -10.81 -19.07 -9.42
CA HIS A 30 -10.62 -19.47 -8.04
C HIS A 30 -11.56 -20.63 -7.74
N GLY A 31 -11.01 -21.84 -7.64
CA GLY A 31 -11.82 -23.06 -7.59
C GLY A 31 -12.60 -23.25 -8.90
N LYS A 32 -13.91 -22.97 -8.87
CA LYS A 32 -14.81 -23.04 -10.05
C LYS A 32 -15.32 -21.67 -10.51
N GLU A 33 -14.98 -20.61 -9.79
CA GLU A 33 -15.51 -19.27 -10.05
C GLU A 33 -14.52 -18.43 -10.86
N PRO A 34 -14.97 -17.64 -11.84
CA PRO A 34 -14.10 -16.74 -12.58
C PRO A 34 -13.63 -15.59 -11.69
N VAL A 35 -12.35 -15.23 -11.80
CA VAL A 35 -11.80 -14.05 -11.14
C VAL A 35 -11.78 -12.90 -12.15
N PRO A 36 -12.61 -11.86 -11.96
CA PRO A 36 -12.68 -10.76 -12.92
C PRO A 36 -11.51 -9.78 -12.74
N TYR A 37 -11.21 -9.02 -13.81
CA TYR A 37 -10.27 -7.89 -13.78
C TYR A 37 -8.85 -8.22 -13.29
N VAL A 38 -8.42 -9.47 -13.42
CA VAL A 38 -7.05 -9.90 -13.11
C VAL A 38 -6.07 -9.18 -14.04
N ASN A 39 -5.04 -8.57 -13.47
CA ASN A 39 -3.95 -7.99 -14.24
C ASN A 39 -3.00 -9.09 -14.71
N ILE A 40 -2.77 -9.17 -16.02
CA ILE A 40 -2.01 -10.25 -16.65
C ILE A 40 -0.91 -9.64 -17.50
N GLY A 41 0.35 -9.98 -17.25
CA GLY A 41 1.43 -9.39 -18.05
C GLY A 41 2.83 -9.80 -17.65
N ILE A 42 3.80 -9.27 -18.39
CA ILE A 42 5.23 -9.52 -18.17
C ILE A 42 5.82 -8.31 -17.46
N LYS A 43 6.36 -8.54 -16.26
CA LYS A 43 6.94 -7.49 -15.42
C LYS A 43 8.04 -6.74 -16.18
N LYS A 44 8.06 -5.42 -16.03
CA LYS A 44 9.07 -4.50 -16.60
C LYS A 44 9.12 -4.44 -18.13
N LYS A 45 8.16 -5.03 -18.86
CA LYS A 45 8.10 -4.96 -20.33
C LYS A 45 6.98 -4.09 -20.89
N GLY A 46 6.06 -3.60 -20.05
CA GLY A 46 4.89 -2.84 -20.52
C GLY A 46 3.91 -3.66 -21.36
N ILE A 47 4.04 -4.99 -21.33
CA ILE A 47 3.20 -5.93 -22.07
C ILE A 47 2.23 -6.55 -21.08
N GLY A 48 0.93 -6.36 -21.29
CA GLY A 48 -0.10 -6.92 -20.43
C GLY A 48 -1.51 -6.66 -20.93
N THR A 49 -2.46 -7.30 -20.28
CA THR A 49 -3.90 -7.21 -20.49
C THR A 49 -4.61 -7.37 -19.14
N ALA A 50 -5.92 -7.17 -19.12
CA ALA A 50 -6.76 -7.47 -17.97
C ALA A 50 -7.80 -8.53 -18.34
N ALA A 51 -8.14 -9.39 -17.38
CA ALA A 51 -9.25 -10.32 -17.55
C ALA A 51 -10.60 -9.57 -17.60
N THR A 52 -11.55 -10.11 -18.36
CA THR A 52 -12.91 -9.61 -18.43
C THR A 52 -13.70 -9.89 -17.16
N ILE A 53 -14.97 -9.47 -17.11
CA ILE A 53 -15.91 -9.84 -16.03
C ILE A 53 -16.13 -11.35 -15.89
N TYR A 54 -15.84 -12.12 -16.94
CA TYR A 54 -16.00 -13.57 -16.96
C TYR A 54 -14.67 -14.31 -16.69
N GLY A 55 -13.62 -13.60 -16.26
CA GLY A 55 -12.30 -14.19 -15.98
C GLY A 55 -11.46 -14.51 -17.23
N THR A 56 -12.00 -14.30 -18.43
CA THR A 56 -11.31 -14.59 -19.68
C THR A 56 -10.35 -13.48 -20.08
N PHE A 57 -9.26 -13.81 -20.76
CA PHE A 57 -8.31 -12.82 -21.28
C PHE A 57 -7.74 -13.22 -22.64
N THR A 58 -7.25 -12.22 -23.36
CA THR A 58 -6.46 -12.37 -24.58
C THR A 58 -5.24 -11.46 -24.51
N LEU A 59 -4.05 -12.00 -24.79
CA LEU A 59 -2.79 -11.26 -24.79
C LEU A 59 -1.96 -11.63 -26.02
N GLN A 60 -1.54 -10.63 -26.77
CA GLN A 60 -0.61 -10.81 -27.88
C GLN A 60 0.83 -10.62 -27.39
N LEU A 61 1.67 -11.60 -27.67
CA LEU A 61 3.09 -11.62 -27.29
C LEU A 61 3.96 -11.77 -28.54
N GLN A 62 5.18 -11.26 -28.47
CA GLN A 62 6.20 -11.51 -29.48
C GLN A 62 6.94 -12.81 -29.18
N GLN A 63 7.55 -13.43 -30.19
CA GLN A 63 8.40 -14.62 -30.01
C GLN A 63 9.52 -14.40 -28.97
N SER A 64 10.04 -13.18 -28.86
CA SER A 64 11.04 -12.76 -27.86
C SER A 64 10.54 -12.91 -26.41
N SER A 65 9.23 -13.02 -26.20
CA SER A 65 8.61 -13.17 -24.88
C SER A 65 8.51 -14.62 -24.40
N LEU A 66 8.91 -15.61 -25.22
CA LEU A 66 8.84 -17.02 -24.83
C LEU A 66 9.71 -17.36 -23.62
N THR A 67 10.83 -16.66 -23.45
CA THR A 67 11.74 -16.85 -22.32
C THR A 67 11.29 -16.12 -21.06
N ASP A 68 10.21 -15.33 -21.13
CA ASP A 68 9.70 -14.58 -20.00
C ASP A 68 8.72 -15.38 -19.14
N THR A 69 8.32 -14.75 -18.04
CA THR A 69 7.29 -15.23 -17.13
C THR A 69 6.07 -14.32 -17.19
N LEU A 70 4.92 -14.91 -17.46
CA LEU A 70 3.63 -14.24 -17.39
C LEU A 70 3.14 -14.25 -15.94
N THR A 71 2.70 -13.09 -15.46
CA THR A 71 2.21 -12.90 -14.10
C THR A 71 0.73 -12.58 -14.09
N PHE A 72 0.01 -13.10 -13.11
CA PHE A 72 -1.42 -12.90 -12.88
C PHE A 72 -1.59 -12.32 -11.48
N SER A 73 -2.20 -11.15 -11.36
CA SER A 73 -2.32 -10.42 -10.09
C SER A 73 -3.72 -9.83 -9.93
N ALA A 74 -4.32 -10.06 -8.78
CA ALA A 74 -5.63 -9.54 -8.41
C ALA A 74 -5.65 -9.19 -6.92
N VAL A 75 -6.48 -8.20 -6.56
CA VAL A 75 -6.67 -7.81 -5.16
C VAL A 75 -7.27 -8.98 -4.38
N GLY A 76 -6.70 -9.31 -3.22
CA GLY A 76 -7.16 -10.44 -2.40
C GLY A 76 -6.58 -11.80 -2.80
N PHE A 77 -5.76 -11.89 -3.85
CA PHE A 77 -5.13 -13.13 -4.30
C PHE A 77 -3.59 -13.08 -4.22
N ASN A 78 -2.97 -14.26 -4.15
CA ASN A 78 -1.54 -14.40 -4.36
C ASN A 78 -1.22 -14.29 -5.84
N GLU A 79 -0.09 -13.64 -6.16
CA GLU A 79 0.37 -13.54 -7.54
C GLU A 79 0.77 -14.92 -8.06
N LEU A 80 0.24 -15.29 -9.23
CA LEU A 80 0.65 -16.49 -9.96
C LEU A 80 1.63 -16.11 -11.06
N ALA A 81 2.74 -16.84 -11.16
CA ALA A 81 3.78 -16.61 -12.15
C ALA A 81 4.05 -17.89 -12.94
N VAL A 82 3.89 -17.85 -14.26
CA VAL A 82 4.02 -19.03 -15.14
C VAL A 82 4.92 -18.68 -16.34
N PRO A 83 5.95 -19.48 -16.65
CA PRO A 83 6.77 -19.27 -17.84
C PRO A 83 5.94 -19.31 -19.13
N VAL A 84 6.13 -18.35 -20.03
CA VAL A 84 5.36 -18.24 -21.28
C VAL A 84 5.54 -19.50 -22.14
N LYS A 85 6.76 -20.01 -22.22
CA LYS A 85 7.06 -21.27 -22.92
C LYS A 85 6.20 -22.44 -22.42
N THR A 86 6.03 -22.58 -21.11
CA THR A 86 5.20 -23.65 -20.52
C THR A 86 3.73 -23.52 -20.92
N ILE A 87 3.21 -22.29 -21.02
CA ILE A 87 1.84 -22.02 -21.45
C ILE A 87 1.65 -22.43 -22.91
N VAL A 88 2.59 -22.04 -23.78
CA VAL A 88 2.52 -22.30 -25.23
C VAL A 88 2.70 -23.78 -25.53
N ASP A 89 3.75 -24.41 -24.99
CA ASP A 89 4.07 -25.82 -25.23
C ASP A 89 2.99 -26.75 -24.63
N GLY A 90 2.50 -26.41 -23.43
CA GLY A 90 1.48 -27.17 -22.71
C GLY A 90 0.04 -26.85 -23.12
N LYS A 91 -0.18 -25.85 -23.98
CA LYS A 91 -1.51 -25.33 -24.36
C LYS A 91 -2.41 -25.04 -23.14
N LEU A 92 -1.80 -24.45 -22.11
CA LEU A 92 -2.53 -24.11 -20.88
C LEU A 92 -3.53 -22.99 -21.17
N SER A 93 -4.77 -23.20 -20.75
CA SER A 93 -5.88 -22.25 -20.93
C SER A 93 -6.57 -21.87 -19.63
N GLU A 94 -6.25 -22.52 -18.51
CA GLU A 94 -6.83 -22.23 -17.20
C GLU A 94 -5.74 -21.90 -16.18
N PHE A 95 -5.98 -20.84 -15.41
CA PHE A 95 -5.03 -20.31 -14.43
C PHE A 95 -5.72 -20.13 -13.07
N ALA A 96 -5.35 -20.94 -12.09
CA ALA A 96 -5.98 -20.91 -10.76
C ALA A 96 -5.26 -19.95 -9.81
N LEU A 97 -5.98 -18.97 -9.26
CA LEU A 97 -5.49 -18.07 -8.22
C LEU A 97 -5.85 -18.59 -6.82
N THR A 98 -4.95 -18.33 -5.86
CA THR A 98 -5.14 -18.68 -4.45
C THR A 98 -5.41 -17.41 -3.65
N GLU A 99 -6.42 -17.45 -2.78
CA GLU A 99 -6.72 -16.30 -1.91
C GLU A 99 -5.55 -15.99 -0.97
N LYS A 100 -5.33 -14.70 -0.75
CA LYS A 100 -4.32 -14.20 0.16
C LYS A 100 -4.95 -13.91 1.52
N THR A 101 -4.91 -14.88 2.41
CA THR A 101 -5.30 -14.68 3.82
C THR A 101 -4.21 -13.91 4.54
N THR A 102 -4.44 -12.61 4.79
CA THR A 102 -3.52 -11.81 5.62
C THR A 102 -3.98 -11.87 7.07
N SER A 103 -3.25 -12.61 7.91
CA SER A 103 -3.48 -12.58 9.37
C SER A 103 -2.84 -11.31 9.94
N LEU A 104 -3.66 -10.39 10.43
CA LEU A 104 -3.19 -9.16 11.08
C LEU A 104 -2.81 -9.46 12.52
N ARG A 105 -1.64 -8.97 12.96
CA ARG A 105 -1.22 -9.06 14.36
C ARG A 105 -2.03 -8.05 15.19
N GLU A 106 -2.60 -8.51 16.30
CA GLU A 106 -3.29 -7.65 17.26
C GLU A 106 -2.36 -6.55 17.77
N VAL A 107 -2.85 -5.30 17.78
CA VAL A 107 -2.13 -4.14 18.32
C VAL A 107 -2.72 -3.79 19.67
N VAL A 108 -1.95 -3.98 20.73
CA VAL A 108 -2.35 -3.59 22.10
C VAL A 108 -1.99 -2.12 22.33
N VAL A 109 -3.00 -1.25 22.34
CA VAL A 109 -2.85 0.16 22.70
C VAL A 109 -2.85 0.29 24.22
N LYS A 110 -1.69 0.56 24.83
CA LYS A 110 -1.58 0.85 26.27
C LYS A 110 -1.61 2.36 26.51
N SER A 111 -2.68 2.85 27.15
CA SER A 111 -2.72 4.23 27.64
C SER A 111 -1.77 4.42 28.83
N LYS A 112 -1.06 5.55 28.87
CA LYS A 112 -0.20 5.92 30.00
C LYS A 112 -1.06 6.46 31.14
N THR A 113 -0.91 5.91 32.34
CA THR A 113 -1.61 6.39 33.55
C THR A 113 -1.32 7.87 33.81
N ALA A 114 -2.36 8.64 34.14
CA ALA A 114 -2.23 10.03 34.54
C ALA A 114 -1.35 10.16 35.80
N LYS A 115 -0.49 11.19 35.85
CA LYS A 115 0.38 11.46 37.00
C LYS A 115 -0.19 12.58 37.85
N ILE A 116 -0.43 12.32 39.13
CA ILE A 116 -0.84 13.33 40.10
C ILE A 116 0.38 14.19 40.45
N LYS A 117 0.21 15.52 40.43
CA LYS A 117 1.22 16.49 40.84
C LYS A 117 0.59 17.54 41.74
N LYS A 118 1.31 17.91 42.81
CA LYS A 118 0.92 19.02 43.70
C LYS A 118 1.58 20.30 43.22
N PHE A 119 0.78 21.35 43.03
CA PHE A 119 1.24 22.69 42.69
C PHE A 119 0.89 23.68 43.81
N GLY A 120 1.59 24.81 43.87
CA GLY A 120 1.40 25.85 44.90
C GLY A 120 2.47 25.86 45.99
N THR A 121 2.17 26.46 47.13
CA THR A 121 3.10 26.55 48.27
C THR A 121 3.11 25.21 49.03
N THR A 122 4.15 24.42 48.85
CA THR A 122 4.32 23.12 49.56
C THR A 122 5.08 23.25 50.87
N ILE A 123 5.82 24.35 51.05
CA ILE A 123 6.68 24.62 52.21
C ILE A 123 5.88 25.40 53.26
N ARG A 124 5.94 24.97 54.52
CA ARG A 124 5.32 25.66 55.66
C ARG A 124 6.29 26.68 56.24
N HIS A 125 6.43 27.84 55.59
CA HIS A 125 7.23 28.94 56.12
C HIS A 125 6.32 30.13 56.46
N PRO A 126 6.39 30.69 57.70
CA PRO A 126 5.47 31.73 58.17
C PRO A 126 5.53 33.08 57.42
N PHE A 127 6.48 33.27 56.51
CA PHE A 127 6.68 34.53 55.77
C PHE A 127 6.26 34.44 54.28
N ILE A 128 5.54 33.39 53.88
CA ILE A 128 5.02 33.24 52.50
C ILE A 128 3.53 33.62 52.48
N TYR A 129 3.22 34.82 52.96
CA TYR A 129 1.91 35.43 52.82
C TYR A 129 2.08 36.76 52.09
N GLY A 130 1.31 36.96 51.01
CA GLY A 130 1.20 38.28 50.41
C GLY A 130 0.36 39.17 51.32
N THR A 131 0.53 40.49 51.20
CA THR A 131 -0.34 41.47 51.84
C THR A 131 -1.19 42.19 50.79
N SER A 132 -2.44 42.49 51.14
CA SER A 132 -3.34 43.37 50.39
C SER A 132 -3.66 44.54 51.28
N GLN A 133 -3.66 45.76 50.72
CA GLN A 133 -4.09 46.94 51.45
C GLN A 133 -5.19 47.65 50.66
N ALA A 134 -6.30 47.92 51.32
CA ALA A 134 -7.32 48.85 50.87
C ALA A 134 -6.88 50.27 51.25
N GLN A 135 -7.01 51.23 50.34
CA GLN A 135 -6.63 52.63 50.63
C GLN A 135 -7.79 53.40 51.28
N ASN A 136 -9.03 53.01 51.00
CA ASN A 136 -10.23 53.64 51.55
C ASN A 136 -11.13 52.63 52.27
N ALA A 137 -11.98 53.14 53.17
CA ALA A 137 -12.89 52.33 53.98
C ALA A 137 -13.94 51.55 53.18
N ASN A 138 -14.20 51.95 51.93
CA ASN A 138 -15.17 51.31 51.04
C ASN A 138 -14.50 50.41 49.98
N ASP A 139 -13.17 50.26 50.01
CA ASP A 139 -12.46 49.45 49.01
C ASP A 139 -12.54 47.95 49.39
N ILE A 140 -12.91 47.12 48.41
CA ILE A 140 -12.79 45.66 48.54
C ILE A 140 -11.37 45.29 48.10
N SER A 141 -10.62 44.64 48.99
CA SER A 141 -9.26 44.18 48.71
C SER A 141 -9.22 42.65 48.63
N GLU A 142 -8.75 42.13 47.51
CA GLU A 142 -8.59 40.69 47.27
C GLU A 142 -7.15 40.33 46.94
N MET A 143 -6.74 39.13 47.33
CA MET A 143 -5.44 38.56 46.99
C MET A 143 -5.60 37.27 46.21
N ALA A 144 -4.89 37.16 45.09
CA ALA A 144 -4.86 35.95 44.28
C ALA A 144 -3.41 35.51 44.01
N LYS A 145 -3.21 34.20 43.89
CA LYS A 145 -1.94 33.60 43.47
C LYS A 145 -2.14 32.82 42.17
N LEU A 146 -1.43 33.21 41.12
CA LEU A 146 -1.41 32.47 39.87
C LEU A 146 -0.57 31.19 40.01
N ILE A 147 -1.16 30.05 39.66
CA ILE A 147 -0.47 28.75 39.58
C ILE A 147 -0.44 28.32 38.11
N LYS A 148 0.76 28.17 37.53
CA LYS A 148 0.94 27.73 36.13
C LYS A 148 1.04 26.20 36.06
N LEU A 149 0.25 25.57 35.20
CA LEU A 149 0.15 24.10 35.05
C LEU A 149 0.84 23.56 33.78
N ASN A 150 1.94 24.18 33.34
CA ASN A 150 2.77 23.76 32.20
C ASN A 150 2.00 23.43 30.91
N ASP A 151 0.84 24.07 30.67
CA ASP A 151 0.04 24.02 29.44
C ASP A 151 -0.36 22.61 28.97
N LYS A 152 -0.52 21.66 29.91
CA LYS A 152 -1.00 20.30 29.62
C LYS A 152 -2.45 20.13 30.06
N PRO A 153 -3.30 19.42 29.29
CA PRO A 153 -4.62 19.02 29.76
C PRO A 153 -4.50 18.31 31.10
N SER A 154 -5.13 18.87 32.13
CA SER A 154 -4.99 18.45 33.52
C SER A 154 -6.30 18.67 34.24
N ASP A 155 -6.67 17.72 35.09
CA ASP A 155 -7.84 17.84 35.95
C ASP A 155 -7.44 18.30 37.34
N ILE A 156 -8.24 19.21 37.92
CA ILE A 156 -8.07 19.64 39.30
C ILE A 156 -8.76 18.64 40.22
N LEU A 157 -7.98 17.86 40.96
CA LEU A 157 -8.52 16.84 41.87
C LEU A 157 -8.93 17.41 43.24
N SER A 158 -8.19 18.41 43.74
CA SER A 158 -8.44 19.01 45.05
C SER A 158 -7.83 20.41 45.15
N VAL A 159 -8.51 21.31 45.86
CA VAL A 159 -8.03 22.67 46.16
C VAL A 159 -8.05 22.87 47.67
N THR A 160 -6.99 23.47 48.20
CA THR A 160 -6.93 23.96 49.58
C THR A 160 -6.77 25.47 49.50
N LEU A 161 -7.79 26.19 49.97
CA LEU A 161 -7.81 27.65 50.07
C LEU A 161 -7.13 28.09 51.37
#